data_AF-A0A939GXQ2-F1
#
_entry.id   AF-A0A939GXQ2-F1
#
_cell.length_a   1.000
_cell.length_b   1.000
_cell.length_c   1.000
_cell.angle_alpha   90.00
_cell.angle_beta   90.00
_cell.angle_gamma   90.00
#
_symmetry.space_group_name_H-M   'P 1'
#
loop_
_entity.id
_entity.type
_entity.pdbx_description
1 polymer ?
#
loop_
_entity_poly.entity_id
_entity_poly.type
_entity_poly.pdbx_seq_one_letter_code
_entity_poly.pdbx_strand_id
1 'polypeptide(L)' 'MQQIHVVHNWCYLGSSTTLAQARKLGKAAAGFDADGYKILCRPILAEELPIVPL' A
#
# COMPACT_ATOMS: atom_id res chain seq x y z
N MET A 1 16.21 5.12 -6.91
CA MET A 1 15.73 3.89 -6.23
C MET A 1 14.21 3.98 -6.16
N GLN A 2 13.47 2.91 -6.46
CA GLN A 2 12.00 2.89 -6.47
C GLN A 2 11.50 1.98 -5.34
N GLN A 3 10.47 2.41 -4.62
CA GLN A 3 9.76 1.60 -3.63
C GLN A 3 8.27 1.57 -3.96
N ILE A 4 7.66 0.41 -3.75
CA ILE A 4 6.24 0.15 -3.90
C ILE A 4 5.72 -0.25 -2.51
N HIS A 5 4.86 0.58 -1.93
CA HIS A 5 4.23 0.33 -0.64
C HIS A 5 2.89 -0.37 -0.87
N VAL A 6 2.72 -1.56 -0.32
CA VAL A 6 1.52 -2.38 -0.52
C VAL A 6 0.55 -2.11 0.61
N VAL A 7 -0.67 -1.71 0.25
CA VAL A 7 -1.75 -1.40 1.17
C VAL A 7 -2.99 -2.14 0.72
N HIS A 8 -3.65 -2.85 1.63
CA HIS A 8 -4.91 -3.54 1.37
C HIS A 8 -5.87 -3.29 2.51
N ASN A 9 -7.10 -2.85 2.19
CA ASN A 9 -8.11 -2.51 3.20
C ASN A 9 -7.57 -1.54 4.29
N TRP A 10 -6.79 -0.54 3.87
CA TRP A 10 -6.08 0.42 4.73
C TRP A 10 -4.97 -0.14 5.62
N CYS A 11 -4.68 -1.43 5.55
CA CYS A 11 -3.55 -2.05 6.23
C CYS A 11 -2.31 -2.07 5.36
N TYR A 12 -1.21 -1.58 5.92
CA TYR A 12 0.11 -1.63 5.29
C TYR A 12 0.70 -3.04 5.39
N LEU A 13 0.93 -3.67 4.24
CA LEU A 13 1.42 -5.05 4.13
C LEU A 13 2.93 -5.15 3.87
N GLY A 14 3.61 -4.01 3.71
CA GLY A 14 5.05 -3.92 3.50
C GLY A 14 5.46 -3.18 2.24
N SER A 15 6.75 -3.18 1.97
CA SER A 15 7.35 -2.51 0.81
C SER A 15 8.11 -3.49 -0.07
N SER A 16 8.15 -3.24 -1.37
CA SER A 16 9.01 -3.94 -2.31
C SER A 16 9.67 -2.99 -3.29
N THR A 17 10.65 -3.49 -4.03
CA THR A 17 11.28 -2.76 -5.13
C THR A 17 10.74 -3.19 -6.50
N THR A 18 9.89 -4.23 -6.54
CA THR A 18 9.33 -4.80 -7.77
C THR A 18 7.85 -5.15 -7.61
N LEU A 19 7.09 -5.03 -8.71
CA LEU A 19 5.66 -5.35 -8.72
C LEU A 19 5.40 -6.83 -8.40
N ALA A 20 6.27 -7.74 -8.88
CA ALA A 20 6.13 -9.17 -8.62
C ALA A 20 6.25 -9.50 -7.12
N GLN A 21 7.12 -8.81 -6.38
CA GLN A 21 7.20 -8.95 -4.93
C GLN A 21 6.02 -8.28 -4.22
N ALA A 22 5.56 -7.12 -4.70
CA ALA A 22 4.38 -6.44 -4.15
C ALA A 22 3.13 -7.32 -4.20
N ARG A 23 2.89 -8.02 -5.33
CA ARG A 23 1.77 -8.96 -5.48
C ARG A 23 1.81 -10.14 -4.50
N LYS A 24 2.99 -10.51 -4.00
CA LYS A 24 3.11 -11.56 -2.96
C LYS A 24 2.64 -11.05 -1.60
N LEU A 25 2.91 -9.78 -1.28
CA LEU A 25 2.48 -9.15 -0.03
C LEU A 25 0.95 -8.99 0.02
N GLY A 26 0.32 -8.64 -1.11
CA GLY A 26 -1.13 -8.42 -1.20
C GLY A 26 -2.03 -9.65 -0.98
N LYS A 27 -1.46 -10.85 -0.80
CA LYS A 27 -2.22 -12.08 -0.53
C LYS A 27 -2.52 -12.32 0.95
N ALA A 28 -1.95 -11.54 1.85
CA ALA A 28 -2.23 -11.65 3.28
C ALA A 28 -3.66 -11.18 3.58
N ALA A 29 -4.37 -11.90 4.45
CA ALA A 29 -5.67 -11.46 4.95
C ALA A 29 -5.46 -10.22 5.84
N ALA A 30 -5.85 -9.05 5.35
CA ALA A 30 -5.61 -7.79 6.03
C ALA A 30 -6.89 -7.27 6.69
N GLY A 31 -6.82 -7.06 8.00
CA GLY A 31 -7.84 -6.28 8.74
C GLY A 31 -7.71 -4.79 8.43
N PHE A 32 -8.66 -3.99 8.91
CA PHE A 32 -8.57 -2.54 8.81
C PHE A 32 -7.51 -1.98 9.79
N ASP A 33 -6.63 -1.10 9.30
CA ASP A 33 -5.65 -0.38 10.11
C ASP A 33 -5.97 1.12 10.11
N ALA A 34 -6.37 1.62 11.28
CA ALA A 34 -6.76 3.02 11.46
C ALA A 34 -5.57 3.98 11.34
N ASP A 35 -4.36 3.54 11.70
CA ASP A 35 -3.17 4.38 11.61
C ASP A 35 -2.65 4.43 10.17
N GLY A 36 -2.66 3.29 9.47
CA GLY A 36 -2.46 3.23 8.03
C GLY A 36 -3.42 4.14 7.26
N TYR A 37 -4.72 4.13 7.60
CA TYR A 37 -5.69 5.08 7.06
C TYR A 37 -5.27 6.54 7.31
N LYS A 38 -4.97 6.94 8.55
CA LYS A 38 -4.63 8.34 8.87
C LYS A 38 -3.37 8.82 8.13
N ILE A 39 -2.36 7.96 8.02
CA ILE A 39 -1.08 8.30 7.36
C ILE A 39 -1.28 8.40 5.84
N LEU A 40 -2.02 7.48 5.24
CA LEU A 40 -2.10 7.33 3.79
C LEU A 40 -3.28 8.07 3.16
N CYS A 41 -4.34 8.37 3.91
CA CYS A 41 -5.55 9.02 3.39
C CYS A 41 -5.23 10.34 2.70
N ARG A 42 -4.40 11.19 3.31
CA ARG A 42 -4.01 12.48 2.71
C ARG A 42 -3.27 12.32 1.37
N PRO A 43 -2.11 11.64 1.27
CA PRO A 43 -1.37 11.54 0.01
C PRO A 43 -2.14 10.79 -1.09
N ILE A 44 -3.02 9.83 -0.72
CA ILE A 44 -3.90 9.13 -1.66
C ILE A 44 -4.98 10.06 -2.22
N LEU A 45 -5.71 10.77 -1.35
CA LEU A 45 -6.79 11.67 -1.77
C LEU A 45 -6.28 12.93 -2.47
N ALA A 46 -5.06 13.35 -2.17
CA ALA A 46 -4.39 14.46 -2.85
C ALA A 46 -3.68 14.02 -4.15
N GLU A 47 -3.74 12.74 -4.51
CA GLU A 47 -3.10 12.17 -5.71
C GLU A 47 -1.59 12.47 -5.80
N GLU A 48 -0.91 12.58 -4.64
CA GLU A 48 0.51 12.92 -4.56
C GLU A 48 1.42 11.79 -5.04
N LEU A 49 0.91 10.56 -5.06
CA LEU A 49 1.63 9.35 -5.45
C LEU A 49 0.82 8.51 -6.45
N PRO A 50 1.46 7.88 -7.46
CA PRO A 50 0.78 6.99 -8.38
C PRO A 50 0.20 5.76 -7.66
N ILE A 51 -1.08 5.49 -7.89
CA ILE A 51 -1.76 4.30 -7.38
C ILE A 51 -1.74 3.23 -8.47
N VAL A 52 -1.17 2.06 -8.15
CA VAL A 52 -1.06 0.93 -9.08
C VAL A 52 -1.85 -0.26 -8.54
N PRO A 53 -2.88 -0.76 -9.25
CA PRO A 53 -3.60 -1.96 -8.84
C PRO A 53 -2.69 -3.20 -8.92
N LEU A 54 -2.74 -4.03 -7.87
CA LEU A 54 -1.96 -5.28 -7.73
C LEU A 54 -2.69 -6.52 -8.23
#